data_AF-A0AAW1B699-F1
#
_entry.id   AF-A0AAW1B699-F1
#
_cell.length_a   1.000
_cell.length_b   1.000
_cell.length_c   1.000
_cell.angle_alpha   90.00
_cell.angle_beta   90.00
_cell.angle_gamma   90.00
#
_symmetry.space_group_name_H-M   'P 1'
#
loop_
_entity.id
_entity.type
_entity.pdbx_description
1 polymer ?
#
loop_
_entity_poly.entity_id
_entity_poly.type
_entity_poly.pdbx_seq_one_letter_code
_entity_poly.pdbx_strand_id
1 'polypeptide(L)'
;MKRCFEGIGLQCFLKDGPMAATQSQKHLLVFDFDETIVNENSDDSVAQAAPEKKLPESIRQTFREGFYNEYMQRVLKYLGDQGLKMADFKAVYEKIPFSPGMQELFQFLSKHQNRFEIILISDANMFGIECSLKAAGVYSLFRKIFSNPSSFDKTGYFILGPYHSHNCPRCPSNMCKQKILIEYLEGRAQEGKKFERIFYVGDGANDFCPSMAMKSSDVAFPRKGYPMHQLIQEMEKNQPGAYQATVVPWDSAIEVCSHLQEFLKKTC
;
A
#
# COMPACT_ATOMS: atom_id res chain seq x y z
N MET A 1 9.65 69.02 44.82
CA MET A 1 10.28 67.70 44.58
C MET A 1 9.26 66.82 43.86
N LYS A 2 9.59 66.37 42.64
CA LYS A 2 8.97 65.29 41.82
C LYS A 2 7.46 65.41 41.56
N ARG A 3 7.07 66.05 40.43
CA ARG A 3 6.70 65.47 39.10
C ARG A 3 5.26 64.89 39.10
N CYS A 4 4.25 65.56 38.53
CA CYS A 4 3.88 65.64 37.08
C CYS A 4 3.78 64.24 36.44
N PHE A 5 2.73 63.81 35.73
CA PHE A 5 1.47 64.40 35.23
C PHE A 5 0.61 63.23 34.67
N GLU A 6 -0.71 63.43 34.54
CA GLU A 6 -1.68 62.89 33.53
C GLU A 6 -1.70 61.38 33.21
N GLY A 7 -2.84 60.68 33.06
CA GLY A 7 -4.17 61.11 32.65
C GLY A 7 -4.60 60.33 31.38
N ILE A 8 -5.47 59.32 31.56
CA ILE A 8 -6.51 58.81 30.63
C ILE A 8 -6.08 58.03 29.36
N GLY A 9 -6.63 56.81 29.19
CA GLY A 9 -6.77 56.15 27.87
C GLY A 9 -6.81 54.62 27.91
N LEU A 10 -7.96 54.03 27.57
CA LEU A 10 -8.20 52.58 27.40
C LEU A 10 -7.21 51.91 26.44
N GLN A 11 -6.81 50.66 26.74
CA GLN A 11 -6.98 49.57 25.74
C GLN A 11 -6.93 48.17 26.35
N CYS A 12 -7.97 47.39 26.07
CA CYS A 12 -8.02 45.96 26.31
C CYS A 12 -6.93 45.26 25.49
N PHE A 13 -5.92 44.71 26.15
CA PHE A 13 -5.00 43.77 25.53
C PHE A 13 -5.67 42.40 25.47
N LEU A 14 -6.35 42.13 24.35
CA LEU A 14 -6.61 40.76 23.91
C LEU A 14 -5.24 40.09 23.73
N LYS A 15 -4.96 39.10 24.58
CA LYS A 15 -3.82 38.20 24.37
C LYS A 15 -4.10 37.44 23.08
N ASP A 16 -3.31 37.72 22.05
CA ASP A 16 -3.21 36.88 20.88
C ASP A 16 -2.90 35.45 21.33
N GLY A 17 -3.87 34.56 21.14
CA GLY A 17 -3.65 33.13 21.30
C GLY A 17 -2.59 32.66 20.30
N PRO A 18 -1.88 31.55 20.57
CA PRO A 18 -0.99 30.99 19.57
C PRO A 18 -1.86 30.61 18.37
N MET A 19 -1.62 31.26 17.22
CA MET A 19 -2.14 30.79 15.95
C MET A 19 -1.66 29.35 15.81
N ALA A 20 -2.59 28.40 15.96
CA ALA A 20 -2.36 27.03 15.55
C ALA A 20 -1.93 27.11 14.09
N ALA A 21 -0.66 26.81 13.82
CA ALA A 21 -0.21 26.58 12.46
C ALA A 21 -1.21 25.60 11.85
N THR A 22 -1.97 26.05 10.86
CA THR A 22 -2.90 25.20 10.13
C THR A 22 -2.08 24.06 9.59
N GLN A 23 -2.19 22.90 10.25
CA GLN A 23 -1.44 21.73 9.87
C GLN A 23 -1.85 21.44 8.43
N SER A 24 -0.92 21.53 7.47
CA SER A 24 -1.25 21.30 6.07
C SER A 24 -1.92 19.93 5.96
N GLN A 25 -3.20 19.91 5.58
CA GLN A 25 -3.97 18.67 5.50
C GLN A 25 -3.28 17.76 4.48
N LYS A 26 -2.95 16.55 4.92
CA LYS A 26 -2.36 15.52 4.06
C LYS A 26 -3.45 14.57 3.58
N HIS A 27 -3.19 13.94 2.45
CA HIS A 27 -3.97 12.80 1.97
C HIS A 27 -3.15 11.53 2.17
N LEU A 28 -3.84 10.40 2.36
CA LEU A 28 -3.22 9.08 2.43
C LEU A 28 -3.28 8.43 1.05
N LEU A 29 -2.14 7.99 0.53
CA LEU A 29 -2.06 7.15 -0.66
C LEU A 29 -1.59 5.76 -0.25
N VAL A 30 -2.41 4.76 -0.55
CA VAL A 30 -2.20 3.35 -0.21
C VAL A 30 -1.97 2.59 -1.50
N PHE A 31 -0.91 1.78 -1.54
CA PHE A 31 -0.62 0.89 -2.65
C PHE A 31 -0.67 -0.57 -2.21
N ASP A 32 -1.21 -1.43 -3.08
CA ASP A 32 -0.75 -2.82 -3.18
C ASP A 32 0.60 -2.91 -3.93
N PHE A 33 1.23 -4.08 -3.90
CA PHE A 33 2.51 -4.33 -4.57
C PHE A 33 2.35 -5.17 -5.85
N ASP A 34 1.99 -6.44 -5.70
CA ASP A 34 1.84 -7.38 -6.83
C ASP A 34 0.77 -6.89 -7.79
N GLU A 35 1.05 -6.99 -9.09
CA GLU A 35 0.18 -6.50 -10.17
C GLU A 35 -0.35 -5.05 -10.01
N THR A 36 0.27 -4.27 -9.13
CA THR A 36 -0.07 -2.88 -8.83
C THR A 36 1.17 -1.99 -9.00
N ILE A 37 2.17 -2.10 -8.12
CA ILE A 37 3.48 -1.44 -8.29
C ILE A 37 4.32 -2.20 -9.30
N VAL A 38 4.41 -3.51 -9.12
CA VAL A 38 5.06 -4.41 -10.08
C VAL A 38 4.02 -4.96 -11.06
N ASN A 39 4.44 -5.25 -12.28
CA ASN A 39 3.54 -5.67 -13.36
C ASN A 39 3.28 -7.18 -13.38
N GLU A 40 3.70 -7.90 -12.33
CA GLU A 40 3.61 -9.34 -12.20
C GLU A 40 3.22 -9.70 -10.76
N ASN A 41 2.78 -10.93 -10.56
CA ASN A 41 2.70 -11.52 -9.24
C ASN A 41 4.12 -11.95 -8.80
N SER A 42 4.66 -11.34 -7.74
CA SER A 42 6.05 -11.54 -7.33
C SER A 42 6.36 -12.92 -6.77
N ASP A 43 5.37 -13.59 -6.20
CA ASP A 43 5.51 -14.96 -5.72
C ASP A 43 5.62 -15.95 -6.90
N ASP A 44 4.88 -15.71 -7.99
CA ASP A 44 5.04 -16.45 -9.25
C ASP A 44 6.40 -16.19 -9.90
N SER A 45 6.90 -14.95 -9.87
CA SER A 45 8.24 -14.61 -10.38
C SER A 45 9.34 -15.40 -9.62
N VAL A 46 9.17 -15.63 -8.31
CA VAL A 46 10.11 -16.47 -7.54
C VAL A 46 10.05 -17.94 -7.89
N ALA A 47 8.87 -18.46 -8.25
CA ALA A 47 8.78 -19.83 -8.76
C ALA A 47 9.60 -20.02 -10.05
N GLN A 48 9.77 -18.97 -10.87
CA GLN A 48 10.63 -19.01 -12.06
C GLN A 48 12.13 -19.10 -11.74
N ALA A 49 12.54 -18.87 -10.49
CA ALA A 49 13.91 -19.06 -10.02
C ALA A 49 14.28 -20.54 -9.87
N ALA A 50 13.30 -21.45 -9.90
CA ALA A 50 13.53 -22.88 -9.87
C ALA A 50 14.45 -23.34 -11.01
N PRO A 51 15.18 -24.46 -10.84
CA PRO A 51 15.85 -25.14 -11.94
C PRO A 51 14.89 -25.32 -13.13
N GLU A 52 15.38 -25.06 -14.35
CA GLU A 52 14.57 -25.11 -15.58
C GLU A 52 13.36 -24.15 -15.60
N LYS A 53 13.31 -23.19 -14.68
CA LYS A 53 12.21 -22.23 -14.48
C LYS A 53 10.85 -22.90 -14.22
N LYS A 54 10.86 -24.11 -13.65
CA LYS A 54 9.64 -24.88 -13.38
C LYS A 54 9.67 -25.54 -12.01
N LEU A 55 8.55 -25.45 -11.31
CA LEU A 55 8.33 -26.23 -10.09
C LEU A 55 8.02 -27.69 -10.46
N PRO A 56 8.50 -28.68 -9.67
CA PRO A 56 8.10 -30.07 -9.81
C PRO A 56 6.59 -30.23 -9.71
N GLU A 57 6.05 -31.22 -10.44
CA GLU A 57 4.62 -31.54 -10.41
C GLU A 57 4.14 -31.87 -9.00
N SER A 58 4.97 -32.55 -8.21
CA SER A 58 4.69 -32.90 -6.81
C SER A 58 4.44 -31.69 -5.91
N ILE A 59 4.98 -30.52 -6.25
CA ILE A 59 4.74 -29.27 -5.51
C ILE A 59 3.52 -28.55 -6.10
N ARG A 60 3.47 -28.42 -7.43
CA ARG A 60 2.36 -27.74 -8.14
C ARG A 60 0.99 -28.31 -7.76
N GLN A 61 0.89 -29.63 -7.65
CA GLN A 61 -0.36 -30.31 -7.27
C GLN A 61 -0.80 -30.09 -5.81
N THR A 62 0.05 -29.48 -4.98
CA THR A 62 -0.31 -29.17 -3.59
C THR A 62 -1.03 -27.83 -3.42
N PHE A 63 -1.23 -27.07 -4.49
CA PHE A 63 -2.01 -25.84 -4.44
C PHE A 63 -3.45 -26.14 -4.04
N ARG A 64 -3.97 -25.36 -3.09
CA ARG A 64 -5.38 -25.39 -2.67
C ARG A 64 -5.86 -23.96 -2.57
N GLU A 65 -7.03 -23.70 -3.12
CA GLU A 65 -7.69 -22.41 -3.04
C GLU A 65 -7.83 -21.99 -1.56
N GLY A 66 -7.50 -20.73 -1.25
CA GLY A 66 -7.52 -20.19 0.11
C GLY A 66 -6.33 -20.58 1.01
N PHE A 67 -5.44 -21.47 0.57
CA PHE A 67 -4.24 -21.92 1.32
C PHE A 67 -2.94 -21.52 0.62
N TYR A 68 -2.93 -20.36 -0.03
CA TYR A 68 -1.81 -19.88 -0.84
C TYR A 68 -0.49 -19.81 -0.06
N ASN A 69 -0.50 -19.28 1.16
CA ASN A 69 0.72 -19.19 1.98
C ASN A 69 1.32 -20.55 2.34
N GLU A 70 0.49 -21.56 2.64
CA GLU A 70 1.00 -22.90 2.91
C GLU A 70 1.66 -23.49 1.66
N TYR A 71 1.07 -23.22 0.48
CA TYR A 71 1.66 -23.61 -0.80
C TYR A 71 2.98 -22.88 -1.03
N MET A 72 3.04 -21.57 -0.83
CA MET A 72 4.27 -20.79 -0.99
C MET A 72 5.37 -21.22 -0.02
N GLN A 73 5.06 -21.60 1.22
CA GLN A 73 6.06 -22.17 2.12
C GLN A 73 6.67 -23.47 1.58
N ARG A 74 5.88 -24.33 0.92
CA ARG A 74 6.40 -25.55 0.26
C ARG A 74 7.29 -25.21 -0.94
N VAL A 75 6.89 -24.21 -1.73
CA VAL A 75 7.69 -23.70 -2.86
C VAL A 75 9.03 -23.16 -2.37
N LEU A 76 9.03 -22.26 -1.40
CA LEU A 76 10.24 -21.65 -0.84
C LEU A 76 11.17 -22.70 -0.22
N LYS A 77 10.61 -23.68 0.50
CA LYS A 77 11.38 -24.81 1.02
C LYS A 77 12.07 -25.57 -0.11
N TYR A 78 11.35 -25.92 -1.17
CA TYR A 78 11.93 -26.63 -2.31
C TYR A 78 13.04 -25.83 -2.98
N LEU A 79 12.85 -24.52 -3.18
CA LEU A 79 13.88 -23.65 -3.74
C LEU A 79 15.14 -23.64 -2.86
N GLY A 80 14.98 -23.62 -1.54
CA GLY A 80 16.09 -23.81 -0.60
C GLY A 80 16.77 -25.17 -0.75
N ASP A 81 16.00 -26.25 -0.93
CA ASP A 81 16.53 -27.60 -1.18
C ASP A 81 17.30 -27.69 -2.53
N GLN A 82 16.94 -26.86 -3.52
CA GLN A 82 17.70 -26.71 -4.77
C GLN A 82 18.94 -25.82 -4.64
N GLY A 83 19.22 -25.31 -3.43
CA GLY A 83 20.42 -24.54 -3.13
C GLY A 83 20.30 -23.04 -3.36
N LEU A 84 19.12 -22.51 -3.70
CA LEU A 84 18.92 -21.07 -3.86
C LEU A 84 19.24 -20.33 -2.56
N LYS A 85 19.95 -19.22 -2.69
CA LYS A 85 20.38 -18.35 -1.60
C LYS A 85 19.70 -17.01 -1.69
N MET A 86 19.80 -16.22 -0.61
CA MET A 86 19.27 -14.86 -0.53
C MET A 86 19.60 -14.00 -1.76
N ALA A 87 20.82 -14.11 -2.29
CA ALA A 87 21.23 -13.37 -3.48
C ALA A 87 20.42 -13.73 -4.73
N ASP A 88 20.03 -15.00 -4.89
CA ASP A 88 19.24 -15.47 -6.02
C ASP A 88 17.81 -14.92 -5.95
N PHE A 89 17.18 -15.01 -4.78
CA PHE A 89 15.86 -14.41 -4.55
C PHE A 89 15.88 -12.89 -4.78
N LYS A 90 16.88 -12.19 -4.22
CA LYS A 90 17.09 -10.76 -4.43
C LYS A 90 17.17 -10.42 -5.91
N ALA A 91 17.98 -11.15 -6.67
CA ALA A 91 18.17 -10.91 -8.10
C ALA A 91 16.88 -11.12 -8.92
N VAL A 92 15.96 -11.97 -8.47
CA VAL A 92 14.64 -12.14 -9.08
C VAL A 92 13.77 -10.93 -8.80
N TYR A 93 13.58 -10.55 -7.53
CA TYR A 93 12.73 -9.43 -7.14
C TYR A 93 13.18 -8.10 -7.75
N GLU A 94 14.49 -7.87 -7.87
CA GLU A 94 15.04 -6.65 -8.47
C GLU A 94 14.80 -6.54 -9.98
N LYS A 95 14.47 -7.65 -10.64
CA LYS A 95 14.21 -7.69 -12.10
C LYS A 95 12.73 -7.63 -12.45
N ILE A 96 11.83 -7.75 -11.46
CA ILE A 96 10.39 -7.70 -11.73
C ILE A 96 10.07 -6.30 -12.30
N PRO A 97 9.47 -6.22 -13.50
CA PRO A 97 9.17 -4.94 -14.11
C PRO A 97 8.10 -4.20 -13.30
N PHE A 98 8.21 -2.87 -13.25
CA PHE A 98 7.12 -2.05 -12.73
C PHE A 98 5.93 -1.99 -13.68
N SER A 99 4.74 -1.78 -13.11
CA SER A 99 3.54 -1.48 -13.88
C SER A 99 3.76 -0.25 -14.77
N PRO A 100 3.16 -0.22 -15.98
CA PRO A 100 3.33 0.90 -16.91
C PRO A 100 3.03 2.24 -16.25
N GLY A 101 3.97 3.20 -16.32
CA GLY A 101 3.80 4.54 -15.76
C GLY A 101 4.14 4.70 -14.28
N MET A 102 4.54 3.62 -13.59
CA MET A 102 4.74 3.66 -12.13
C MET A 102 5.96 4.49 -11.74
N GLN A 103 7.01 4.51 -12.57
CA GLN A 103 8.19 5.34 -12.33
C GLN A 103 7.83 6.84 -12.35
N GLU A 104 7.01 7.25 -13.31
CA GLU A 104 6.50 8.61 -13.44
C GLU A 104 5.62 8.99 -12.25
N LEU A 105 4.77 8.07 -11.78
CA LEU A 105 3.98 8.26 -10.56
C LEU A 105 4.89 8.44 -9.34
N PHE A 106 5.91 7.60 -9.14
CA PHE A 106 6.86 7.77 -8.04
C PHE A 106 7.64 9.08 -8.12
N GLN A 107 8.07 9.50 -9.32
CA GLN A 107 8.71 10.79 -9.51
C GLN A 107 7.79 11.95 -9.14
N PHE A 108 6.51 11.89 -9.53
CA PHE A 108 5.52 12.88 -9.11
C PHE A 108 5.36 12.89 -7.58
N LEU A 109 5.16 11.73 -6.96
CA LEU A 109 4.94 11.60 -5.51
C LEU A 109 6.15 12.09 -4.71
N SER A 110 7.38 11.84 -5.19
CA SER A 110 8.60 12.31 -4.54
C SER A 110 8.65 13.83 -4.36
N LYS A 111 8.03 14.58 -5.29
CA LYS A 111 7.93 16.06 -5.28
C LYS A 111 6.77 16.58 -4.42
N HIS A 112 5.87 15.71 -3.95
CA HIS A 112 4.63 16.07 -3.26
C HIS A 112 4.47 15.38 -1.90
N GLN A 113 5.57 15.00 -1.23
CA GLN A 113 5.56 14.35 0.09
C GLN A 113 5.00 15.25 1.23
N ASN A 114 4.91 16.56 0.99
CA ASN A 114 4.20 17.49 1.88
C ASN A 114 2.68 17.35 1.76
N ARG A 115 2.16 16.88 0.62
CA ARG A 115 0.72 16.68 0.36
C ARG A 115 0.27 15.24 0.63
N PHE A 116 1.14 14.26 0.38
CA PHE A 116 0.81 12.85 0.55
C PHE A 116 1.62 12.19 1.66
N GLU A 117 0.96 11.34 2.42
CA GLU A 117 1.59 10.28 3.18
C GLU A 117 1.33 8.97 2.43
N ILE A 118 2.39 8.18 2.21
CA ILE A 118 2.32 7.03 1.32
C ILE A 118 2.63 5.77 2.13
N ILE A 119 1.76 4.77 2.02
CA ILE A 119 1.96 3.46 2.63
C ILE A 119 1.75 2.35 1.60
N LEU A 120 2.30 1.19 1.91
CA LEU A 120 2.11 -0.02 1.13
C LEU A 120 1.50 -1.09 2.04
N ILE A 121 0.43 -1.73 1.57
CA ILE A 121 -0.22 -2.84 2.26
C ILE A 121 -0.34 -3.98 1.24
N SER A 122 0.49 -5.00 1.36
CA SER A 122 0.55 -6.08 0.38
C SER A 122 0.62 -7.46 1.02
N ASP A 123 -0.04 -8.42 0.36
CA ASP A 123 0.01 -9.83 0.72
C ASP A 123 1.27 -10.54 0.19
N ALA A 124 2.11 -9.83 -0.56
CA ALA A 124 3.46 -10.30 -0.89
C ALA A 124 4.32 -10.44 0.37
N ASN A 125 5.54 -10.96 0.20
CA ASN A 125 6.50 -11.07 1.28
C ASN A 125 7.39 -9.81 1.42
N MET A 126 7.73 -9.46 2.66
CA MET A 126 8.46 -8.23 2.98
C MET A 126 9.80 -8.13 2.24
N PHE A 127 10.63 -9.17 2.30
CA PHE A 127 11.95 -9.20 1.66
C PHE A 127 11.91 -8.86 0.17
N GLY A 128 10.94 -9.42 -0.58
CA GLY A 128 10.79 -9.15 -2.00
C GLY A 128 10.44 -7.69 -2.28
N ILE A 129 9.45 -7.16 -1.57
CA ILE A 129 9.06 -5.74 -1.64
C ILE A 129 10.27 -4.85 -1.37
N GLU A 130 11.02 -5.12 -0.30
CA GLU A 130 12.19 -4.31 0.05
C GLU A 130 13.24 -4.35 -1.05
N CYS A 131 13.53 -5.53 -1.62
CA CYS A 131 14.49 -5.68 -2.71
C CYS A 131 14.10 -4.82 -3.92
N SER A 132 12.87 -4.98 -4.41
CA SER A 132 12.38 -4.24 -5.59
C SER A 132 12.39 -2.72 -5.36
N LEU A 133 11.86 -2.26 -4.23
CA LEU A 133 11.78 -0.82 -3.93
C LEU A 133 13.15 -0.18 -3.64
N LYS A 134 14.07 -0.91 -2.99
CA LYS A 134 15.43 -0.41 -2.73
C LYS A 134 16.25 -0.34 -4.01
N ALA A 135 16.16 -1.36 -4.88
CA ALA A 135 16.85 -1.34 -6.17
C ALA A 135 16.39 -0.19 -7.08
N ALA A 136 15.12 0.17 -7.02
CA ALA A 136 14.57 1.32 -7.73
C ALA A 136 14.80 2.68 -7.05
N GLY A 137 15.37 2.71 -5.84
CA GLY A 137 15.62 3.96 -5.11
C GLY A 137 14.35 4.66 -4.59
N VAL A 138 13.22 3.94 -4.48
CA VAL A 138 11.92 4.52 -4.07
C VAL A 138 11.44 4.03 -2.70
N TYR A 139 12.18 3.14 -2.03
CA TYR A 139 11.83 2.63 -0.70
C TYR A 139 11.52 3.75 0.31
N SER A 140 12.31 4.83 0.31
CA SER A 140 12.14 5.97 1.23
C SER A 140 10.88 6.81 0.97
N LEU A 141 10.18 6.58 -0.15
CA LEU A 141 8.91 7.24 -0.44
C LEU A 141 7.80 6.76 0.51
N PHE A 142 7.89 5.51 0.95
CA PHE A 142 6.89 4.88 1.79
C PHE A 142 7.18 5.18 3.25
N ARG A 143 6.20 5.75 3.96
CA ARG A 143 6.29 5.95 5.40
C ARG A 143 6.25 4.62 6.16
N LYS A 144 5.44 3.67 5.67
CA LYS A 144 5.30 2.35 6.27
C LYS A 144 4.91 1.32 5.21
N ILE A 145 5.51 0.15 5.33
CA ILE A 145 5.20 -1.04 4.53
C ILE A 145 4.63 -2.08 5.48
N PHE A 146 3.48 -2.63 5.11
CA PHE A 146 2.78 -3.69 5.82
C PHE A 146 2.68 -4.90 4.89
N SER A 147 3.27 -6.02 5.29
CA SER A 147 3.35 -7.22 4.45
C SER A 147 3.77 -8.42 5.29
N ASN A 148 3.54 -9.62 4.76
CA ASN A 148 3.91 -10.88 5.40
C ASN A 148 5.42 -10.88 5.76
N PRO A 149 5.78 -11.04 7.05
CA PRO A 149 7.17 -11.05 7.48
C PRO A 149 7.92 -12.19 6.80
N SER A 150 9.12 -11.89 6.30
CA SER A 150 9.94 -12.88 5.64
C SER A 150 11.42 -12.69 5.95
N SER A 151 12.15 -13.80 6.05
CA SER A 151 13.55 -13.81 6.49
C SER A 151 14.24 -15.10 6.08
N PHE A 152 15.57 -15.14 6.19
CA PHE A 152 16.33 -16.37 6.01
C PHE A 152 16.69 -16.96 7.37
N ASP A 153 16.42 -18.25 7.57
CA ASP A 153 16.80 -18.92 8.81
C ASP A 153 18.32 -19.21 8.86
N LYS A 154 18.77 -19.79 9.99
CA LYS A 154 20.19 -20.12 10.21
C LYS A 154 20.74 -21.15 9.22
N THR A 155 19.87 -21.90 8.55
CA THR A 155 20.24 -22.89 7.53
C THR A 155 20.19 -22.30 6.12
N GLY A 156 19.78 -21.03 5.98
CA GLY A 156 19.69 -20.30 4.72
C GLY A 156 18.39 -20.52 3.96
N TYR A 157 17.35 -21.09 4.58
CA TYR A 157 16.05 -21.27 3.96
C TYR A 157 15.19 -20.01 4.08
N PHE A 158 14.46 -19.70 3.02
CA PHE A 158 13.56 -18.55 3.00
C PHE A 158 12.27 -18.90 3.74
N ILE A 159 12.01 -18.19 4.85
CA ILE A 159 10.87 -18.36 5.73
C ILE A 159 9.86 -17.23 5.48
N LEU A 160 8.59 -17.60 5.37
CA LEU A 160 7.44 -16.72 5.22
C LEU A 160 6.48 -16.93 6.39
N GLY A 161 6.14 -15.85 7.10
CA GLY A 161 5.16 -15.86 8.19
C GLY A 161 3.90 -15.06 7.83
N PRO A 162 2.76 -15.31 8.52
CA PRO A 162 1.57 -14.47 8.37
C PRO A 162 1.78 -13.09 8.99
N TYR A 163 1.22 -12.04 8.40
CA TYR A 163 1.26 -10.69 8.98
C TYR A 163 0.49 -10.61 10.30
N HIS A 164 -0.75 -11.12 10.33
CA HIS A 164 -1.54 -11.21 11.57
C HIS A 164 -2.60 -12.30 11.51
N SER A 165 -3.29 -12.53 12.63
CA SER A 165 -4.56 -13.27 12.66
C SER A 165 -5.76 -12.33 12.63
N HIS A 166 -6.84 -12.77 11.98
CA HIS A 166 -8.12 -12.04 11.92
C HIS A 166 -9.30 -12.97 11.66
N ASN A 167 -10.52 -12.43 11.80
CA ASN A 167 -11.77 -13.13 11.54
C ASN A 167 -12.54 -12.57 10.32
N CYS A 168 -11.87 -11.81 9.45
CA CYS A 168 -12.50 -11.33 8.22
C CYS A 168 -12.85 -12.52 7.29
N PRO A 169 -14.12 -12.68 6.87
CA PRO A 169 -14.54 -13.82 6.05
C PRO A 169 -14.15 -13.67 4.57
N ARG A 170 -13.62 -12.51 4.15
CA ARG A 170 -13.29 -12.21 2.75
C ARG A 170 -11.79 -12.24 2.45
N CYS A 171 -10.95 -12.22 3.49
CA CYS A 171 -9.51 -12.09 3.33
C CYS A 171 -8.82 -13.45 3.56
N PRO A 172 -7.66 -13.69 2.90
CA PRO A 172 -6.77 -14.79 3.24
C PRO A 172 -6.43 -14.80 4.73
N SER A 173 -6.26 -15.98 5.34
CA SER A 173 -6.14 -16.13 6.82
C SER A 173 -4.98 -15.39 7.47
N ASN A 174 -3.97 -15.02 6.67
CA ASN A 174 -2.72 -14.42 7.11
C ASN A 174 -2.74 -12.88 7.14
N MET A 175 -3.69 -12.24 6.44
CA MET A 175 -3.67 -10.78 6.28
C MET A 175 -5.01 -10.22 5.82
N CYS A 176 -5.52 -9.25 6.57
CA CYS A 176 -6.67 -8.44 6.17
C CYS A 176 -6.22 -6.99 5.97
N LYS A 177 -6.13 -6.56 4.71
CA LYS A 177 -5.70 -5.20 4.34
C LYS A 177 -6.60 -4.11 4.93
N GLN A 178 -7.91 -4.37 5.07
CA GLN A 178 -8.84 -3.43 5.72
C GLN A 178 -8.49 -3.19 7.19
N LYS A 179 -8.24 -4.27 7.94
CA LYS A 179 -7.87 -4.17 9.36
C LYS A 179 -6.60 -3.34 9.53
N ILE A 180 -5.60 -3.58 8.69
CA ILE A 180 -4.34 -2.83 8.69
C ILE A 180 -4.56 -1.35 8.39
N LEU A 181 -5.38 -1.03 7.38
CA LEU A 181 -5.70 0.34 7.04
C LEU A 181 -6.39 1.07 8.20
N ILE A 182 -7.37 0.44 8.86
CA ILE A 182 -8.07 1.00 10.01
C ILE A 182 -7.11 1.23 11.18
N GLU A 183 -6.34 0.22 11.58
CA GLU A 183 -5.36 0.32 12.67
C GLU A 183 -4.32 1.42 12.40
N TYR A 184 -3.89 1.56 11.13
CA TYR A 184 -3.00 2.63 10.73
C TYR A 184 -3.65 4.00 10.90
N LEU A 185 -4.87 4.20 10.38
CA LEU A 185 -5.61 5.46 10.50
C LEU A 185 -5.84 5.85 11.97
N GLU A 186 -6.19 4.89 12.82
CA GLU A 186 -6.35 5.08 14.27
C GLU A 186 -5.04 5.50 14.93
N GLY A 187 -3.93 4.83 14.62
CA GLY A 187 -2.60 5.20 15.11
C GLY A 187 -2.20 6.61 14.69
N ARG A 188 -2.44 6.97 13.42
CA ARG A 188 -2.17 8.34 12.92
C ARG A 188 -3.04 9.38 13.62
N ALA A 189 -4.31 9.07 13.89
CA ALA A 189 -5.21 9.95 14.63
C ALA A 189 -4.73 10.22 16.07
N GLN A 190 -4.18 9.21 16.75
CA GLN A 190 -3.56 9.35 18.07
C GLN A 190 -2.31 10.25 18.05
N GLU A 191 -1.57 10.27 16.93
CA GLU A 191 -0.47 11.22 16.70
C GLU A 191 -0.95 12.63 16.28
N GLY A 192 -2.26 12.90 16.34
CA GLY A 192 -2.84 14.17 15.93
C GLY A 192 -2.82 14.40 14.41
N LYS A 193 -2.69 13.34 13.61
CA LYS A 193 -2.73 13.40 12.14
C LYS A 193 -4.08 12.88 11.64
N LYS A 194 -4.76 13.69 10.83
CA LYS A 194 -5.97 13.30 10.12
C LYS A 194 -5.75 13.47 8.63
N PHE A 195 -6.19 12.49 7.86
CA PHE A 195 -6.19 12.56 6.41
C PHE A 195 -7.52 13.08 5.91
N GLU A 196 -7.47 14.01 4.97
CA GLU A 196 -8.68 14.55 4.34
C GLU A 196 -9.30 13.54 3.37
N ARG A 197 -8.45 12.79 2.67
CA ARG A 197 -8.85 11.84 1.64
C ARG A 197 -7.91 10.65 1.63
N ILE A 198 -8.47 9.48 1.33
CA ILE A 198 -7.74 8.25 1.04
C ILE A 198 -7.79 7.99 -0.47
N PHE A 199 -6.63 7.68 -1.03
CA PHE A 199 -6.46 7.17 -2.37
C PHE A 199 -5.92 5.75 -2.25
N TYR A 200 -6.62 4.77 -2.82
CA TYR A 200 -6.24 3.36 -2.74
C TYR A 200 -5.97 2.81 -4.13
N VAL A 201 -4.74 2.35 -4.40
CA VAL A 201 -4.34 1.76 -5.68
C VAL A 201 -4.10 0.27 -5.46
N GLY A 202 -4.84 -0.57 -6.17
CA GLY A 202 -4.79 -2.02 -6.04
C GLY A 202 -5.40 -2.72 -7.24
N ASP A 203 -5.30 -4.04 -7.27
CA ASP A 203 -5.77 -4.87 -8.38
C ASP A 203 -6.54 -6.10 -7.88
N GLY A 204 -6.15 -6.69 -6.75
CA GLY A 204 -6.53 -8.02 -6.33
C GLY A 204 -7.83 -8.10 -5.54
N ALA A 205 -8.36 -9.31 -5.35
CA ALA A 205 -9.58 -9.52 -4.56
C ALA A 205 -9.39 -9.10 -3.08
N ASN A 206 -8.16 -9.22 -2.56
CA ASN A 206 -7.77 -8.80 -1.22
C ASN A 206 -7.73 -7.26 -1.05
N ASP A 207 -7.74 -6.48 -2.14
CA ASP A 207 -7.86 -5.01 -2.15
C ASP A 207 -9.30 -4.52 -2.12
N PHE A 208 -10.26 -5.38 -2.48
CA PHE A 208 -11.67 -5.02 -2.40
C PHE A 208 -12.09 -4.73 -0.95
N CYS A 209 -11.60 -5.53 0.00
CA CYS A 209 -11.94 -5.41 1.42
C CYS A 209 -11.60 -4.03 2.03
N PRO A 210 -10.37 -3.50 1.95
CA PRO A 210 -10.06 -2.15 2.44
C PRO A 210 -10.85 -1.07 1.70
N SER A 211 -11.13 -1.26 0.41
CA SER A 211 -11.87 -0.27 -0.38
C SER A 211 -13.33 -0.10 0.07
N MET A 212 -13.92 -1.14 0.69
CA MET A 212 -15.27 -1.06 1.27
C MET A 212 -15.36 -0.17 2.51
N ALA A 213 -14.23 0.13 3.17
CA ALA A 213 -14.19 1.03 4.33
C ALA A 213 -14.05 2.51 3.93
N MET A 214 -13.86 2.79 2.63
CA MET A 214 -13.63 4.13 2.11
C MET A 214 -14.95 4.90 1.98
N LYS A 215 -14.86 6.23 2.11
CA LYS A 215 -15.99 7.15 2.06
C LYS A 215 -16.20 7.66 0.64
N SER A 216 -17.32 8.35 0.40
CA SER A 216 -17.60 8.98 -0.89
C SER A 216 -16.63 10.08 -1.30
N SER A 217 -15.91 10.66 -0.34
CA SER A 217 -14.81 11.59 -0.61
C SER A 217 -13.54 10.90 -1.11
N ASP A 218 -13.38 9.60 -0.85
CA ASP A 218 -12.17 8.85 -1.16
C ASP A 218 -12.18 8.30 -2.59
N VAL A 219 -11.01 7.88 -3.08
CA VAL A 219 -10.85 7.42 -4.46
C VAL A 219 -10.16 6.06 -4.50
N ALA A 220 -10.84 5.07 -5.07
CA ALA A 220 -10.27 3.78 -5.39
C ALA A 220 -9.80 3.76 -6.84
N PHE A 221 -8.56 3.33 -7.05
CA PHE A 221 -7.94 3.07 -8.34
C PHE A 221 -7.78 1.56 -8.53
N PRO A 222 -8.85 0.84 -8.92
CA PRO A 222 -8.72 -0.58 -9.22
C PRO A 222 -8.04 -0.77 -10.57
N ARG A 223 -7.08 -1.68 -10.66
CA ARG A 223 -6.48 -2.03 -11.95
C ARG A 223 -7.55 -2.64 -12.85
N LYS A 224 -7.67 -2.12 -14.06
CA LYS A 224 -8.80 -2.42 -14.93
C LYS A 224 -8.77 -3.87 -15.39
N GLY A 225 -9.90 -4.54 -15.22
CA GLY A 225 -10.06 -5.96 -15.57
C GLY A 225 -9.55 -6.93 -14.52
N TYR A 226 -8.90 -6.45 -13.46
CA TYR A 226 -8.43 -7.28 -12.35
C TYR A 226 -9.52 -7.50 -11.28
N PRO A 227 -9.35 -8.46 -10.35
CA PRO A 227 -10.42 -8.86 -9.44
C PRO A 227 -11.04 -7.73 -8.61
N MET A 228 -10.25 -6.76 -8.12
CA MET A 228 -10.78 -5.58 -7.41
C MET A 228 -11.78 -4.82 -8.29
N HIS A 229 -11.43 -4.57 -9.55
CA HIS A 229 -12.30 -3.88 -10.50
C HIS A 229 -13.59 -4.65 -10.75
N GLN A 230 -13.47 -5.96 -10.98
CA GLN A 230 -14.62 -6.84 -11.24
C GLN A 230 -15.58 -6.87 -10.04
N LEU A 231 -15.06 -7.04 -8.82
CA LEU A 231 -15.86 -7.07 -7.59
C LEU A 231 -16.59 -5.74 -7.32
N ILE A 232 -15.95 -4.60 -7.63
CA ILE A 232 -16.60 -3.29 -7.54
C ILE A 232 -17.76 -3.20 -8.55
N GLN A 233 -17.54 -3.61 -9.80
CA GLN A 233 -18.58 -3.60 -10.83
C GLN A 233 -19.75 -4.54 -10.49
N GLU A 234 -19.46 -5.74 -9.99
CA GLU A 234 -20.46 -6.70 -9.54
C GLU A 234 -21.28 -6.17 -8.37
N MET A 235 -20.63 -5.52 -7.40
CA MET A 235 -21.32 -4.90 -6.28
C MET A 235 -22.26 -3.80 -6.75
N GLU A 236 -21.79 -2.88 -7.59
CA GLU A 236 -22.63 -1.79 -8.08
C GLU A 236 -23.80 -2.29 -8.94
N LYS A 237 -23.59 -3.36 -9.72
CA LYS A 237 -24.66 -4.02 -10.47
C LYS A 237 -25.70 -4.68 -9.57
N ASN A 238 -25.26 -5.37 -8.52
CA ASN A 238 -26.14 -6.14 -7.63
C ASN A 238 -26.80 -5.28 -6.55
N GLN A 239 -26.14 -4.20 -6.13
CA GLN A 239 -26.54 -3.29 -5.07
C GLN A 239 -26.11 -1.85 -5.43
N PRO A 240 -26.83 -1.17 -6.34
CA PRO A 240 -26.48 0.17 -6.77
C PRO A 240 -26.33 1.16 -5.60
N GLY A 241 -25.24 1.92 -5.60
CA GLY A 241 -24.92 2.87 -4.55
C GLY A 241 -24.42 2.26 -3.23
N ALA A 242 -24.20 0.94 -3.16
CA ALA A 242 -23.58 0.31 -1.99
C ALA A 242 -22.09 0.66 -1.90
N TYR A 243 -21.40 0.75 -3.03
CA TYR A 243 -19.99 1.15 -3.08
C TYR A 243 -19.87 2.67 -2.98
N GLN A 244 -19.23 3.17 -1.92
CA GLN A 244 -19.22 4.61 -1.60
C GLN A 244 -18.12 5.38 -2.33
N ALA A 245 -16.91 4.83 -2.40
CA ALA A 245 -15.75 5.56 -2.92
C ALA A 245 -15.88 5.86 -4.41
N THR A 246 -15.26 6.96 -4.85
CA THR A 246 -15.14 7.25 -6.28
C THR A 246 -14.22 6.23 -6.93
N VAL A 247 -14.66 5.60 -8.02
CA VAL A 247 -13.90 4.56 -8.73
C VAL A 247 -13.26 5.16 -9.97
N VAL A 248 -11.94 5.02 -10.08
CA VAL A 248 -11.16 5.46 -11.25
C VAL A 248 -10.30 4.28 -11.72
N PRO A 249 -10.84 3.40 -12.58
CA PRO A 249 -10.08 2.26 -13.08
C PRO A 249 -8.85 2.71 -13.87
N TRP A 250 -7.76 1.95 -13.78
CA TRP A 250 -6.51 2.29 -14.46
C TRP A 250 -5.90 1.12 -15.23
N ASP A 251 -5.33 1.41 -16.40
CA ASP A 251 -4.49 0.51 -17.20
C ASP A 251 -2.99 0.88 -17.03
N SER A 252 -2.70 2.15 -16.76
CA SER A 252 -1.36 2.66 -16.47
C SER A 252 -1.37 3.61 -15.27
N ALA A 253 -0.32 3.57 -14.45
CA ALA A 253 -0.15 4.48 -13.33
C ALA A 253 -0.01 5.97 -13.75
N ILE A 254 0.13 6.26 -15.05
CA ILE A 254 -0.01 7.63 -15.61
C ILE A 254 -1.42 8.17 -15.35
N GLU A 255 -2.46 7.35 -15.40
CA GLU A 255 -3.85 7.76 -15.17
C GLU A 255 -4.06 8.12 -13.69
N VAL A 256 -3.49 7.31 -12.78
CA VAL A 256 -3.43 7.62 -11.34
C VAL A 256 -2.70 8.94 -11.11
N CYS A 257 -1.52 9.12 -11.73
CA CYS A 257 -0.73 10.34 -11.62
C CYS A 257 -1.51 11.57 -12.11
N SER A 258 -2.17 11.47 -13.27
CA SER A 258 -2.96 12.54 -13.87
C SER A 258 -4.14 12.93 -12.98
N HIS A 259 -4.84 11.95 -12.40
CA HIS A 259 -5.92 12.19 -11.47
C HIS A 259 -5.43 12.93 -10.21
N LEU A 260 -4.31 12.49 -9.63
CA LEU A 260 -3.72 13.15 -8.46
C LEU A 260 -3.27 14.59 -8.78
N GLN A 261 -2.69 14.83 -9.96
CA GLN A 261 -2.31 16.18 -10.41
C GLN A 261 -3.54 17.09 -10.56
N GLU A 262 -4.61 16.60 -11.16
CA GLU A 262 -5.85 17.37 -11.30
C GLU A 262 -6.49 17.67 -9.93
N PHE A 263 -6.49 16.68 -9.04
CA PHE A 263 -6.96 16.85 -7.67
C PHE A 263 -6.18 17.93 -6.92
N LEU A 264 -4.85 17.95 -7.02
CA LEU A 264 -4.03 19.00 -6.40
C LEU A 264 -4.29 20.39 -6.98
N LYS A 265 -4.60 20.51 -8.28
CA LYS A 265 -4.96 21.80 -8.91
C LYS A 265 -6.28 22.36 -8.39
N LYS A 266 -7.22 21.50 -8.00
CA LYS A 266 -8.54 21.91 -7.48
C LYS A 266 -8.54 22.27 -5.99
N THR A 267 -7.48 21.89 -5.27
CA THR A 267 -7.35 22.08 -3.81
C THR A 267 -6.31 23.15 -3.43
N CYS A 268 -5.66 23.76 -4.42
CA CYS A 268 -4.85 24.98 -4.28
C CYS A 268 -5.70 26.20 -4.59
#